data_AF-A0A258AFF6-F1
#
_entry.id   AF-A0A258AFF6-F1
#
_cell.length_a   1.000
_cell.length_b   1.000
_cell.length_c   1.000
_cell.angle_alpha   90.00
_cell.angle_beta   90.00
_cell.angle_gamma   90.00
#
_symmetry.space_group_name_H-M   'P 1'
#
loop_
_entity.id
_entity.type
_entity.pdbx_description
1 polymer ?
#
loop_
_entity_poly.entity_id
_entity_poly.type
_entity_poly.pdbx_seq_one_letter_code
_entity_poly.pdbx_strand_id
1 'polypeptide(L)'
;MRSTILTLLAAFAFSFQACAAPRAEHVFIISIDGGKPAVIAESEAPTLKKIAAEGAVTWEASTIFPSITLPSHTSMLTGVGPDKHQILWNSFTPIKGLVKVPTVFSLLKAADPKAVAGMFVGKVKFRHLWLKDSVDVFDFGGPQSDAPVAGTPEIEKDKKPSQLVAKQAAAWIKETKPRLTFIHFPDVDTAGHKDGW
;
A
#
# COMPACT_ATOMS: atom_id res chain seq x y z
N MET A 1 -30.06 -57.12 -42.84
CA MET A 1 -31.00 -56.14 -42.24
C MET A 1 -30.45 -55.73 -40.89
N ARG A 2 -30.18 -54.42 -40.73
CA ARG A 2 -30.07 -53.57 -39.52
C ARG A 2 -29.31 -54.13 -38.30
N SER A 3 -28.11 -53.60 -38.00
CA SER A 3 -27.84 -52.46 -37.08
C SER A 3 -27.97 -52.91 -35.61
N THR A 4 -27.02 -52.71 -34.70
CA THR A 4 -26.41 -51.42 -34.34
C THR A 4 -25.11 -51.67 -33.55
N ILE A 5 -24.02 -51.03 -33.96
CA ILE A 5 -22.75 -50.99 -33.20
C ILE A 5 -22.93 -49.97 -32.07
N LEU A 6 -22.75 -50.41 -30.83
CA LEU A 6 -22.79 -49.55 -29.64
C LEU A 6 -21.39 -48.93 -29.46
N THR A 7 -21.18 -47.72 -29.98
CA THR A 7 -19.95 -46.97 -29.78
C THR A 7 -19.99 -46.30 -28.40
N LEU A 8 -19.22 -46.82 -27.43
CA LEU A 8 -18.95 -46.11 -26.17
C LEU A 8 -18.11 -44.86 -26.49
N LEU A 9 -18.73 -43.68 -26.46
CA LEU A 9 -17.99 -42.42 -26.32
C LEU A 9 -17.53 -42.29 -24.86
N ALA A 10 -16.27 -42.63 -24.59
CA ALA A 10 -15.61 -42.20 -23.37
C ALA A 10 -15.37 -40.68 -23.47
N ALA A 11 -16.24 -39.90 -22.86
CA ALA A 11 -16.02 -38.47 -22.68
C ALA A 11 -14.85 -38.27 -21.70
N PHE A 12 -13.64 -38.07 -22.24
CA PHE A 12 -12.52 -37.58 -21.46
C PHE A 12 -12.84 -36.14 -21.04
N ALA A 13 -13.45 -35.98 -19.86
CA ALA A 13 -13.55 -34.70 -19.21
C ALA A 13 -12.12 -34.27 -18.82
N PHE A 14 -11.44 -33.56 -19.71
CA PHE A 14 -10.25 -32.79 -19.37
C PHE A 14 -10.68 -31.75 -18.35
N SER A 15 -10.54 -32.11 -17.07
CA SER A 15 -10.61 -31.16 -15.98
C SER A 15 -9.44 -30.21 -16.17
N PHE A 16 -9.69 -29.03 -16.72
CA PHE A 16 -8.76 -27.93 -16.64
C PHE A 16 -8.61 -27.59 -15.15
N GLN A 17 -7.67 -28.25 -14.48
CA GLN A 17 -7.14 -27.76 -13.23
C GLN A 17 -6.46 -26.45 -13.58
N ALA A 18 -7.18 -25.35 -13.35
CA ALA A 18 -6.60 -24.02 -13.33
C ALA A 18 -5.48 -24.06 -12.28
N CYS A 19 -4.24 -24.21 -12.74
CA CYS A 19 -3.08 -24.11 -11.87
C CYS A 19 -3.10 -22.66 -11.37
N ALA A 20 -3.41 -22.48 -10.08
CA ALA A 20 -3.40 -21.16 -9.48
C ALA A 20 -2.03 -20.53 -9.76
N ALA A 21 -2.02 -19.30 -10.28
CA ALA A 21 -0.78 -18.59 -10.50
C ALA A 21 0.06 -18.63 -9.21
N PRO A 22 1.40 -18.79 -9.30
CA PRO A 22 2.26 -18.80 -8.13
C PRO A 22 1.95 -17.58 -7.26
N ARG A 23 1.76 -17.80 -5.96
CA ARG A 23 1.46 -16.71 -5.03
C ARG A 23 2.66 -15.76 -5.02
N ALA A 24 2.40 -14.45 -5.10
CA ALA A 24 3.46 -13.45 -5.12
C ALA A 24 4.40 -13.60 -3.91
N GLU A 25 5.70 -13.63 -4.19
CA GLU A 25 6.73 -13.70 -3.14
C GLU A 25 6.96 -12.34 -2.46
N HIS A 26 6.78 -11.26 -3.22
CA HIS A 26 7.00 -9.90 -2.75
C HIS A 26 5.81 -9.04 -3.18
N VAL A 27 5.29 -8.23 -2.26
CA VAL A 27 4.22 -7.28 -2.53
C VAL A 27 4.69 -5.86 -2.20
N PHE A 28 4.53 -4.94 -3.15
CA PHE A 28 4.85 -3.53 -2.96
C PHE A 28 3.58 -2.71 -3.12
N ILE A 29 3.17 -2.03 -2.06
CA ILE A 29 2.04 -1.11 -2.06
C ILE A 29 2.63 0.30 -2.25
N ILE A 30 2.50 0.83 -3.46
CA ILE A 30 2.97 2.17 -3.81
C ILE A 30 1.76 3.12 -3.78
N SER A 31 1.75 4.05 -2.84
CA SER A 31 0.73 5.10 -2.75
C SER A 31 1.28 6.44 -3.23
N ILE A 32 0.60 7.04 -4.20
CA ILE A 32 0.81 8.42 -4.63
C ILE A 32 -0.27 9.26 -3.96
N ASP A 33 0.12 10.00 -2.93
CA ASP A 33 -0.83 10.84 -2.19
C ASP A 33 -1.34 11.95 -3.10
N GLY A 34 -2.66 12.15 -3.13
CA GLY A 34 -3.27 13.05 -4.10
C GLY A 34 -3.33 12.54 -5.54
N GLY A 35 -3.13 11.25 -5.79
CA GLY A 35 -3.18 10.66 -7.15
C GLY A 35 -4.58 10.67 -7.80
N LYS A 36 -5.19 11.84 -8.01
CA LYS A 36 -6.51 12.02 -8.61
C LYS A 36 -6.51 11.50 -10.07
N PRO A 37 -7.42 10.59 -10.47
CA PRO A 37 -7.45 10.02 -11.82
C PRO A 37 -7.45 11.04 -12.96
N ALA A 38 -8.24 12.11 -12.83
CA ALA A 38 -8.32 13.18 -13.85
C ALA A 38 -6.96 13.87 -14.06
N VAL A 39 -6.22 14.14 -12.97
CA VAL A 39 -4.89 14.76 -13.03
C VAL A 39 -3.88 13.80 -13.67
N ILE A 40 -3.94 12.51 -13.34
CA ILE A 40 -3.07 11.49 -13.93
C ILE A 40 -3.30 11.38 -15.45
N ALA A 41 -4.54 11.46 -15.91
CA ALA A 41 -4.89 11.38 -17.32
C ALA A 41 -4.22 12.52 -18.12
N GLU A 42 -4.28 13.74 -17.59
CA GLU A 42 -3.71 14.96 -18.19
C GLU A 42 -2.18 15.09 -18.00
N SER A 43 -1.58 14.31 -17.11
CA SER A 43 -0.15 14.40 -16.78
C SER A 43 0.75 13.58 -17.72
N GLU A 44 1.97 14.07 -17.94
CA GLU A 44 3.07 13.31 -18.54
C GLU A 44 3.64 12.29 -17.53
N ALA A 45 2.94 11.17 -17.37
CA ALA A 45 3.27 10.10 -16.42
C ALA A 45 3.55 8.75 -17.13
N PRO A 46 4.59 8.64 -17.97
CA PRO A 46 4.79 7.49 -18.85
C PRO A 46 4.91 6.16 -18.09
N THR A 47 5.60 6.14 -16.95
CA THR A 47 5.74 4.93 -16.12
C THR A 47 4.40 4.49 -15.54
N LEU A 48 3.60 5.41 -15.00
CA LEU A 48 2.29 5.08 -14.42
C LEU A 48 1.31 4.65 -15.50
N LYS A 49 1.29 5.35 -16.65
CA LYS A 49 0.49 4.99 -17.82
C LYS A 49 0.87 3.61 -18.38
N LYS A 50 2.16 3.26 -18.40
CA LYS A 50 2.64 1.93 -18.77
C LYS A 50 2.16 0.86 -17.78
N ILE A 51 2.29 1.09 -16.46
CA ILE A 51 1.79 0.15 -15.44
C ILE A 51 0.29 -0.07 -15.59
N ALA A 52 -0.48 0.99 -15.84
CA ALA A 52 -1.92 0.88 -16.07
C ALA A 52 -2.27 0.11 -17.35
N ALA A 53 -1.49 0.28 -18.43
CA ALA A 53 -1.70 -0.39 -19.71
C ALA A 53 -1.29 -1.88 -19.70
N GLU A 54 -0.25 -2.24 -18.94
CA GLU A 54 0.27 -3.61 -18.86
C GLU A 54 -0.31 -4.41 -17.69
N GLY A 55 -0.99 -3.75 -16.76
CA GLY A 55 -1.55 -4.35 -15.55
C GLY A 55 -3.09 -4.34 -15.50
N ALA A 56 -3.61 -4.62 -14.31
CA ALA A 56 -5.03 -4.41 -14.01
C ALA A 56 -5.23 -2.98 -13.49
N VAL A 57 -6.23 -2.27 -14.02
CA VAL A 57 -6.51 -0.87 -13.66
C VAL A 57 -8.00 -0.62 -13.45
N THR A 58 -8.30 0.28 -12.52
CA THR A 58 -9.59 0.96 -12.43
C THR A 58 -9.36 2.45 -12.21
N TRP A 59 -10.15 3.27 -12.90
CA TRP A 59 -10.14 4.73 -12.75
C TRP A 59 -11.27 5.24 -11.83
N GLU A 60 -12.06 4.32 -11.27
CA GLU A 60 -13.26 4.60 -10.48
C GLU A 60 -13.11 4.17 -9.02
N ALA A 61 -11.88 3.89 -8.57
CA ALA A 61 -11.62 3.52 -7.18
C ALA A 61 -12.07 4.65 -6.22
N SER A 62 -12.94 4.31 -5.28
CA SER A 62 -13.39 5.20 -4.22
C SER A 62 -12.56 5.03 -2.95
N THR A 63 -12.28 6.13 -2.25
CA THR A 63 -11.75 6.12 -0.87
C THR A 63 -12.86 6.40 0.15
N ILE A 64 -12.52 6.36 1.43
CA ILE A 64 -13.40 6.72 2.54
C ILE A 64 -13.75 8.21 2.56
N PHE A 65 -14.83 8.56 3.27
CA PHE A 65 -15.20 9.94 3.56
C PHE A 65 -14.94 10.27 5.04
N PRO A 66 -14.30 11.42 5.38
CA PRO A 66 -13.68 12.38 4.47
C PRO A 66 -12.39 11.84 3.84
N SER A 67 -12.12 12.20 2.58
CA SER A 67 -10.97 11.72 1.80
C SER A 67 -9.67 12.45 2.16
N ILE A 68 -9.20 12.26 3.39
CA ILE A 68 -7.98 12.87 3.93
C ILE A 68 -6.89 11.80 4.16
N THR A 69 -5.62 12.20 4.03
CA THR A 69 -4.46 11.30 3.90
C THR A 69 -4.44 10.18 4.96
N LEU A 70 -4.31 10.51 6.25
CA LEU A 70 -4.05 9.51 7.28
C LEU A 70 -5.24 8.54 7.47
N PRO A 71 -6.50 8.98 7.61
CA PRO A 71 -7.66 8.09 7.66
C PRO A 71 -7.80 7.21 6.41
N SER A 72 -7.66 7.78 5.21
CA SER A 72 -7.74 7.00 3.95
C SER A 72 -6.70 5.89 3.90
N HIS A 73 -5.45 6.20 4.25
CA HIS A 73 -4.40 5.19 4.27
C HIS A 73 -4.53 4.20 5.43
N THR A 74 -5.10 4.63 6.56
CA THR A 74 -5.45 3.71 7.64
C THR A 74 -6.45 2.68 7.13
N SER A 75 -7.51 3.11 6.45
CA SER A 75 -8.48 2.20 5.83
C SER A 75 -7.83 1.26 4.82
N MET A 76 -6.95 1.79 3.94
CA MET A 76 -6.20 0.99 2.97
C MET A 76 -5.35 -0.10 3.63
N LEU A 77 -4.62 0.22 4.70
CA LEU A 77 -3.67 -0.69 5.34
C LEU A 77 -4.30 -1.59 6.41
N THR A 78 -5.55 -1.37 6.79
CA THR A 78 -6.29 -2.19 7.77
C THR A 78 -7.46 -2.97 7.15
N GLY A 79 -7.93 -2.57 5.98
CA GLY A 79 -9.08 -3.16 5.30
C GLY A 79 -10.43 -2.83 5.93
N VAL A 80 -10.48 -1.88 6.86
CA VAL A 80 -11.72 -1.46 7.56
C VAL A 80 -11.93 0.04 7.47
N GLY A 81 -13.18 0.49 7.63
CA GLY A 81 -13.53 1.90 7.59
C GLY A 81 -13.21 2.69 8.87
N PRO A 82 -13.42 4.02 8.86
CA PRO A 82 -13.15 4.90 10.00
C PRO A 82 -13.96 4.56 11.25
N ASP A 83 -15.16 4.02 11.07
CA ASP A 83 -16.02 3.46 12.11
C ASP A 83 -15.34 2.35 12.92
N LYS A 84 -14.38 1.63 12.33
CA LYS A 84 -13.64 0.55 12.98
C LYS A 84 -12.25 0.97 13.41
N HIS A 85 -11.45 1.59 12.53
CA HIS A 85 -10.05 1.91 12.86
C HIS A 85 -9.89 3.15 13.75
N GLN A 86 -10.89 4.04 13.82
CA GLN A 86 -10.95 5.20 14.71
C GLN A 86 -9.84 6.27 14.56
N ILE A 87 -8.92 6.12 13.60
CA ILE A 87 -8.06 7.20 13.11
C ILE A 87 -8.88 8.23 12.31
N LEU A 88 -9.33 9.30 12.98
CA LEU A 88 -10.20 10.35 12.42
C LEU A 88 -9.52 11.72 12.25
N TRP A 89 -8.20 11.78 12.43
CA TRP A 89 -7.40 13.00 12.35
C TRP A 89 -6.35 12.88 11.25
N ASN A 90 -5.80 14.01 10.80
CA ASN A 90 -4.80 14.02 9.74
C ASN A 90 -3.44 14.59 10.13
N SER A 91 -3.22 14.98 11.38
CA SER A 91 -1.92 15.47 11.85
C SER A 91 -1.14 14.38 12.57
N PHE A 92 0.16 14.49 12.67
CA PHE A 92 0.92 13.68 13.62
C PHE A 92 0.69 14.21 15.04
N THR A 93 -0.07 13.44 15.83
CA THR A 93 -0.44 13.84 17.19
C THR A 93 -0.21 12.66 18.14
N PRO A 94 1.01 12.45 18.65
CA PRO A 94 1.40 11.27 19.43
C PRO A 94 0.43 10.90 20.56
N ILE A 95 -0.16 11.91 21.23
CA ILE A 95 -1.15 11.71 22.31
C ILE A 95 -2.39 10.92 21.86
N LYS A 96 -2.72 10.93 20.56
CA LYS A 96 -3.84 10.17 19.99
C LYS A 96 -3.52 8.68 19.81
N GLY A 97 -2.26 8.29 19.99
CA GLY A 97 -1.82 6.90 19.98
C GLY A 97 -1.83 6.26 18.59
N LEU A 98 -1.62 4.94 18.57
CA LEU A 98 -1.57 4.15 17.35
C LEU A 98 -2.97 3.67 16.93
N VAL A 99 -3.10 3.21 15.70
CA VAL A 99 -4.26 2.46 15.22
C VAL A 99 -4.52 1.26 16.14
N LYS A 100 -5.80 0.96 16.42
CA LYS A 100 -6.19 -0.07 17.41
C LYS A 100 -6.63 -1.39 16.78
N VAL A 101 -6.61 -1.46 15.45
CA VAL A 101 -6.95 -2.65 14.67
C VAL A 101 -5.70 -3.17 13.96
N PRO A 102 -5.61 -4.46 13.63
CA PRO A 102 -4.47 -4.99 12.89
C PRO A 102 -4.29 -4.28 11.54
N THR A 103 -3.04 -3.99 11.20
CA THR A 103 -2.66 -3.62 9.83
C THR A 103 -2.30 -4.87 9.04
N VAL A 104 -2.25 -4.77 7.71
CA VAL A 104 -1.74 -5.83 6.83
C VAL A 104 -0.34 -6.31 7.24
N PHE A 105 0.47 -5.43 7.83
CA PHE A 105 1.79 -5.74 8.37
C PHE A 105 1.71 -6.61 9.62
N SER A 106 0.85 -6.26 10.59
CA SER A 106 0.63 -7.10 11.77
C SER A 106 0.05 -8.46 11.39
N LEU A 107 -0.86 -8.51 10.41
CA LEU A 107 -1.41 -9.77 9.90
C LEU A 107 -0.34 -10.63 9.21
N LEU A 108 0.55 -10.00 8.43
CA LEU A 108 1.69 -10.69 7.82
C LEU A 108 2.60 -11.30 8.89
N LYS A 109 3.02 -10.50 9.89
CA LYS A 109 3.90 -10.96 10.97
C LYS A 109 3.25 -12.04 11.84
N ALA A 110 1.93 -12.01 12.02
CA ALA A 110 1.20 -13.06 12.71
C ALA A 110 1.20 -14.39 11.91
N ALA A 111 1.10 -14.32 10.58
CA ALA A 111 1.09 -15.49 9.71
C ALA A 111 2.50 -16.05 9.42
N ASP A 112 3.49 -15.18 9.31
CA ASP A 112 4.90 -15.49 9.11
C ASP A 112 5.77 -14.53 9.93
N PRO A 113 6.14 -14.91 11.18
CA PRO A 113 6.97 -14.07 12.04
C PRO A 113 8.35 -13.73 11.47
N LYS A 114 8.84 -14.49 10.49
CA LYS A 114 10.13 -14.26 9.84
C LYS A 114 10.02 -13.39 8.59
N ALA A 115 8.81 -13.09 8.13
CA ALA A 115 8.60 -12.22 6.99
C ALA A 115 9.21 -10.85 7.25
N VAL A 116 10.07 -10.38 6.34
CA VAL A 116 10.62 -9.03 6.39
C VAL A 116 9.60 -8.07 5.77
N ALA A 117 9.29 -6.96 6.45
CA ALA A 117 8.35 -5.96 5.99
C ALA A 117 8.80 -4.53 6.32
N GLY A 118 8.46 -3.58 5.46
CA GLY A 118 8.95 -2.20 5.58
C GLY A 118 7.92 -1.14 5.22
N MET A 119 8.09 0.04 5.82
CA MET A 119 7.29 1.22 5.54
C MET A 119 8.21 2.41 5.21
N PHE A 120 8.14 2.93 3.99
CA PHE A 120 8.92 4.07 3.51
C PHE A 120 7.95 5.21 3.18
N VAL A 121 7.98 6.28 3.97
CA VAL A 121 6.93 7.29 3.95
C VAL A 121 7.46 8.70 3.82
N GLY A 122 6.70 9.51 3.08
CA GLY A 122 6.96 10.94 2.92
C GLY A 122 6.40 11.85 4.02
N LYS A 123 5.58 11.32 4.94
CA LYS A 123 4.90 12.09 5.99
C LYS A 123 5.02 11.39 7.35
N VAL A 124 5.38 12.11 8.41
CA VAL A 124 5.60 11.52 9.75
C VAL A 124 4.34 10.90 10.37
N LYS A 125 3.14 11.38 10.00
CA LYS A 125 1.85 10.93 10.54
C LYS A 125 1.57 9.43 10.35
N PHE A 126 2.23 8.77 9.39
CA PHE A 126 2.16 7.32 9.23
C PHE A 126 2.71 6.54 10.43
N ARG A 127 3.46 7.18 11.34
CA ARG A 127 3.84 6.58 12.63
C ARG A 127 2.62 6.10 13.44
N HIS A 128 1.44 6.67 13.23
CA HIS A 128 0.20 6.18 13.83
C HIS A 128 -0.19 4.75 13.39
N LEU A 129 0.40 4.23 12.31
CA LEU A 129 0.17 2.89 11.78
C LEU A 129 1.30 1.90 12.13
N TRP A 130 2.36 2.38 12.77
CA TRP A 130 3.50 1.55 13.14
C TRP A 130 3.21 0.83 14.47
N LEU A 131 2.61 -0.34 14.35
CA LEU A 131 2.39 -1.23 15.49
C LEU A 131 3.67 -1.94 15.89
N LYS A 132 3.79 -2.28 17.18
CA LYS A 132 4.94 -3.01 17.70
C LYS A 132 5.16 -4.30 16.88
N ASP A 133 6.41 -4.53 16.49
CA ASP A 133 6.87 -5.68 15.70
C ASP A 133 6.20 -5.85 14.32
N SER A 134 5.41 -4.88 13.83
CA SER A 134 4.69 -5.02 12.55
C SER A 134 5.58 -4.83 11.33
N VAL A 135 6.61 -4.00 11.43
CA VAL A 135 7.58 -3.73 10.35
C VAL A 135 9.01 -3.80 10.91
N ASP A 136 9.94 -4.26 10.09
CA ASP A 136 11.37 -4.31 10.39
C ASP A 136 12.05 -2.96 10.17
N VAL A 137 11.50 -2.14 9.25
CA VAL A 137 11.95 -0.76 9.06
C VAL A 137 10.75 0.17 8.87
N PHE A 138 10.78 1.28 9.61
CA PHE A 138 9.97 2.46 9.34
C PHE A 138 10.93 3.58 8.93
N ASP A 139 10.83 4.07 7.70
CA ASP A 139 11.71 5.08 7.15
C ASP A 139 10.91 6.34 6.82
N PHE A 140 11.34 7.46 7.40
CA PHE A 140 10.82 8.80 7.11
C PHE A 140 12.00 9.73 6.78
N GLY A 141 12.69 9.44 5.66
CA GLY A 141 13.93 10.12 5.28
C GLY A 141 15.15 9.53 5.97
N GLY A 142 15.07 8.28 6.39
CA GLY A 142 16.04 7.49 7.13
C GLY A 142 15.34 6.54 8.12
N PRO A 143 15.97 5.41 8.50
CA PRO A 143 15.42 4.49 9.49
C PRO A 143 15.09 5.20 10.81
N GLN A 144 13.90 4.92 11.32
CA GLN A 144 13.41 5.47 12.58
C GLN A 144 13.42 4.40 13.67
N SER A 145 13.44 4.83 14.94
CA SER A 145 13.19 3.97 16.09
C SER A 145 11.75 4.12 16.59
N ASP A 146 11.30 3.17 17.41
CA ASP A 146 10.00 3.16 18.08
C ASP A 146 9.94 4.12 19.28
N ALA A 147 11.03 4.84 19.56
CA ALA A 147 11.08 5.84 20.61
C ALA A 147 10.00 6.92 20.41
N PRO A 148 9.48 7.50 21.51
CA PRO A 148 8.55 8.61 21.43
C PRO A 148 9.14 9.79 20.65
N VAL A 149 8.35 10.34 19.73
CA VAL A 149 8.68 11.55 18.96
C VAL A 149 7.61 12.60 19.26
N ALA A 150 8.03 13.81 19.59
CA ALA A 150 7.10 14.92 19.84
C ALA A 150 6.36 15.32 18.55
N GLY A 151 5.06 15.57 18.66
CA GLY A 151 4.26 16.10 17.54
C GLY A 151 4.39 17.61 17.50
N THR A 152 5.32 18.12 16.71
CA THR A 152 5.55 19.57 16.53
C THR A 152 5.13 20.04 15.14
N PRO A 153 4.86 21.35 14.94
CA PRO A 153 4.61 21.90 13.62
C PRO A 153 5.76 21.69 12.64
N GLU A 154 7.00 21.68 13.12
CA GLU A 154 8.21 21.51 12.31
C GLU A 154 8.25 20.10 11.71
N ILE A 155 8.04 19.06 12.54
CA ILE A 155 8.05 17.67 12.05
C ILE A 155 6.84 17.35 11.18
N GLU A 156 5.70 17.98 11.42
CA GLU A 156 4.50 17.83 10.56
C GLU A 156 4.71 18.47 9.18
N LYS A 157 5.45 19.59 9.10
CA LYS A 157 5.80 20.28 7.85
C LYS A 157 6.94 19.61 7.09
N ASP A 158 7.80 18.86 7.79
CA ASP A 158 8.85 18.08 7.18
C ASP A 158 8.23 17.00 6.29
N LYS A 159 8.29 17.19 4.97
CA LYS A 159 7.83 16.21 3.99
C LYS A 159 9.04 15.68 3.25
N LYS A 160 9.18 14.36 3.16
CA LYS A 160 10.30 13.76 2.43
C LYS A 160 9.95 13.65 0.95
N PRO A 161 10.76 14.23 0.04
CA PRO A 161 10.50 14.14 -1.39
C PRO A 161 10.39 12.70 -1.87
N SER A 162 9.52 12.43 -2.84
CA SER A 162 9.26 11.08 -3.34
C SER A 162 10.51 10.42 -3.90
N GLN A 163 11.45 11.19 -4.46
CA GLN A 163 12.74 10.70 -4.93
C GLN A 163 13.61 10.13 -3.79
N LEU A 164 13.62 10.77 -2.61
CA LEU A 164 14.35 10.27 -1.44
C LEU A 164 13.73 8.96 -0.95
N VAL A 165 12.40 8.95 -0.81
CA VAL A 165 11.64 7.76 -0.39
C VAL A 165 11.89 6.59 -1.35
N ALA A 166 11.81 6.83 -2.66
CA ALA A 166 12.04 5.81 -3.68
C ALA A 166 13.48 5.26 -3.64
N LYS A 167 14.48 6.14 -3.49
CA LYS A 167 15.89 5.73 -3.38
C LYS A 167 16.13 4.83 -2.17
N GLN A 168 15.60 5.19 -1.01
CA GLN A 168 15.77 4.43 0.24
C GLN A 168 15.04 3.08 0.15
N ALA A 169 13.77 3.09 -0.29
CA ALA A 169 12.99 1.87 -0.47
C ALA A 169 13.67 0.90 -1.46
N ALA A 170 14.11 1.40 -2.62
CA ALA A 170 14.73 0.57 -3.64
C ALA A 170 16.06 -0.04 -3.19
N ALA A 171 16.88 0.70 -2.43
CA ALA A 171 18.12 0.18 -1.86
C ALA A 171 17.81 -0.98 -0.89
N TRP A 172 16.91 -0.74 0.07
CA TRP A 172 16.53 -1.72 1.09
C TRP A 172 15.83 -2.96 0.52
N ILE A 173 14.94 -2.79 -0.47
CA ILE A 173 14.25 -3.91 -1.14
C ILE A 173 15.24 -4.85 -1.81
N LYS A 174 16.26 -4.33 -2.50
CA LYS A 174 17.28 -5.15 -3.18
C LYS A 174 18.11 -5.95 -2.18
N GLU A 175 18.42 -5.35 -1.04
CA GLU A 175 19.23 -5.96 0.01
C GLU A 175 18.45 -7.04 0.78
N THR A 176 17.23 -6.72 1.20
CA THR A 176 16.49 -7.53 2.17
C THR A 176 15.44 -8.45 1.58
N LYS A 177 15.02 -8.22 0.32
CA LYS A 177 13.97 -8.98 -0.37
C LYS A 177 12.71 -9.17 0.49
N PRO A 178 12.06 -8.08 0.91
CA PRO A 178 10.96 -8.10 1.88
C PRO A 178 9.69 -8.72 1.30
N ARG A 179 8.90 -9.40 2.14
CA ARG A 179 7.59 -9.96 1.77
C ARG A 179 6.57 -8.86 1.47
N LEU A 180 6.63 -7.74 2.18
CA LEU A 180 5.70 -6.62 2.00
C LEU A 180 6.37 -5.27 2.27
N THR A 181 6.21 -4.32 1.35
CA THR A 181 6.65 -2.93 1.56
C THR A 181 5.54 -1.95 1.22
N PHE A 182 5.27 -0.99 2.11
CA PHE A 182 4.47 0.20 1.78
C PHE A 182 5.40 1.37 1.46
N ILE A 183 5.13 2.05 0.35
CA ILE A 183 5.92 3.16 -0.18
C ILE A 183 4.97 4.33 -0.44
N HIS A 184 5.17 5.46 0.21
CA HIS A 184 4.29 6.62 0.10
C HIS A 184 5.02 7.85 -0.46
N PHE A 185 4.48 8.37 -1.56
CA PHE A 185 4.97 9.54 -2.28
C PHE A 185 4.07 10.76 -2.03
N PRO A 186 4.57 11.81 -1.33
CA PRO A 186 3.76 12.98 -0.95
C PRO A 186 3.70 14.11 -1.99
N ASP A 187 4.45 14.01 -3.08
CA ASP A 187 4.79 15.18 -3.91
C ASP A 187 3.57 15.73 -4.64
N VAL A 188 2.72 14.84 -5.20
CA VAL A 188 1.51 15.24 -5.94
C VAL A 188 0.52 15.96 -5.02
N ASP A 189 0.26 15.41 -3.84
CA ASP A 189 -0.55 16.10 -2.81
C ASP A 189 0.03 17.46 -2.39
N THR A 190 1.34 17.54 -2.25
CA THR A 190 2.00 18.78 -1.88
C THR A 190 1.86 19.84 -2.98
N ALA A 191 2.02 19.45 -4.25
CA ALA A 191 1.79 20.34 -5.38
C ALA A 191 0.30 20.74 -5.47
N GLY A 192 -0.63 19.79 -5.32
CA GLY A 192 -2.06 20.04 -5.37
C GLY A 192 -2.54 21.04 -4.32
N HIS A 193 -2.01 20.97 -3.10
CA HIS A 193 -2.29 21.95 -2.05
C HIS A 193 -1.73 23.35 -2.34
N LYS A 194 -0.61 23.44 -3.07
CA LYS A 194 0.05 24.71 -3.36
C LYS A 194 -0.56 25.40 -4.59
N ASP A 195 -0.83 24.62 -5.62
CA ASP A 195 -1.09 25.11 -6.97
C ASP A 195 -2.50 24.73 -7.51
N GLY A 196 -3.25 23.85 -6.81
CA GLY A 196 -4.59 23.40 -7.19
C GLY A 196 -4.65 21.95 -7.73
N TRP A 197 -5.86 21.39 -7.83
CA TRP A 197 -6.16 19.99 -8.20
C TRP A 197 -6.98 19.84 -9.47
#